data_AF-A0A919I1B3-F1
#
_entry.id   AF-A0A919I1B3-F1
#
_cell.length_a   1.000
_cell.length_b   1.000
_cell.length_c   1.000
_cell.angle_alpha   90.00
_cell.angle_beta   90.00
_cell.angle_gamma   90.00
#
_symmetry.space_group_name_H-M   'P 1'
#
loop_
_entity.id
_entity.type
_entity.pdbx_description
1 polymer ?
#
loop_
_entity_poly.entity_id
_entity_poly.type
_entity_poly.pdbx_seq_one_letter_code
_entity_poly.pdbx_strand_id
1 'polypeptide(L)'
;MLLAVWWAVAALQLISPLFLPPPGGAAEAYHHRRAAGLYGCDALAAPAASLTRIVIALLAAVLIGVPVGIAMGLNSTVRGILDPLIELYRPVPPLAYLPLMVIWFGIGETSKILLIYLAIFAPVAMSALAGVKARSRCGFAPPVRWAPAGRRCCGW
;
A
#
# COMPACT_ATOMS: atom_id res chain seq x y z
N MET A 1 -6.80 30.33 13.93
CA MET A 1 -5.40 30.61 14.33
C MET A 1 -4.37 30.01 13.37
N LEU A 2 -4.45 28.72 13.00
CA LEU A 2 -3.48 28.09 12.07
C LEU A 2 -3.34 28.81 10.72
N LEU A 3 -4.45 29.23 10.11
CA LEU A 3 -4.46 29.96 8.83
C LEU A 3 -3.83 31.35 8.93
N ALA A 4 -4.00 32.03 10.07
CA ALA A 4 -3.43 33.36 10.30
C ALA A 4 -1.91 33.28 10.54
N VAL A 5 -1.44 32.24 11.25
CA VAL A 5 -0.02 31.96 11.42
C VAL A 5 0.62 31.56 10.09
N TRP A 6 -0.05 30.73 9.28
CA TRP A 6 0.41 30.39 7.93
C TRP A 6 0.51 31.63 7.02
N TRP A 7 -0.50 32.51 7.07
CA TRP A 7 -0.50 33.76 6.32
C TRP A 7 0.62 34.71 6.77
N ALA A 8 0.83 34.87 8.09
CA ALA A 8 1.91 35.68 8.64
C ALA A 8 3.31 35.13 8.27
N VAL A 9 3.51 33.81 8.38
CA VAL A 9 4.79 33.14 8.03
C VAL A 9 5.07 33.23 6.52
N ALA A 10 4.05 33.08 5.67
CA ALA A 10 4.19 33.23 4.22
C ALA A 10 4.44 34.69 3.81
N ALA A 11 3.83 35.66 4.51
CA ALA A 11 4.01 37.09 4.26
C ALA A 11 5.36 37.64 4.74
N LEU A 12 5.92 37.07 5.82
CA LEU A 12 7.21 37.48 6.38
C LEU A 12 8.43 36.91 5.61
N GLN A 13 8.23 36.13 4.54
CA GLN A 13 9.29 35.59 3.66
C GLN A 13 10.43 34.82 4.36
N LEU A 14 10.21 34.31 5.58
CA LEU A 14 11.24 33.54 6.32
C LEU A 14 11.61 32.21 5.64
N ILE A 15 10.81 31.75 4.66
CA ILE A 15 10.99 30.50 3.93
C ILE A 15 10.83 30.81 2.44
N SER A 16 11.75 30.32 1.61
CA SER A 16 11.72 30.53 0.16
C SER A 16 10.34 30.20 -0.42
N PRO A 17 9.76 31.05 -1.30
CA PRO A 17 8.42 30.86 -1.87
C PRO A 17 8.27 29.59 -2.72
N LEU A 18 9.37 28.86 -2.92
CA LEU A 18 9.42 27.54 -3.53
C LEU A 18 8.87 26.43 -2.61
N PHE A 19 8.94 26.61 -1.28
CA PHE A 19 8.48 25.63 -0.30
C PHE A 19 7.08 25.95 0.27
N LEU A 20 6.77 27.23 0.47
CA LEU A 20 5.45 27.69 0.94
C LEU A 20 4.93 28.81 0.02
N PRO A 21 4.19 28.49 -1.06
CA PRO A 21 3.54 29.53 -1.84
C PRO A 21 2.51 30.26 -0.96
N PRO A 22 2.46 31.60 -0.99
CA PRO A 22 1.42 32.34 -0.28
C PRO A 22 0.04 31.92 -0.80
N PRO A 23 -1.02 31.94 0.02
CA PRO A 23 -2.36 31.49 -0.38
C PRO A 23 -2.89 32.17 -1.65
N GLY A 24 -2.51 33.43 -1.90
CA GLY A 24 -2.80 34.14 -3.15
C GLY A 24 -2.07 33.56 -4.36
N GLY A 25 -0.78 33.24 -4.22
CA GLY A 25 0.01 32.60 -5.29
C GLY A 25 -0.41 31.15 -5.55
N ALA A 26 -0.90 30.44 -4.53
CA ALA A 26 -1.50 29.12 -4.70
C ALA A 26 -2.84 29.20 -5.48
N ALA A 27 -3.67 30.21 -5.19
CA ALA A 27 -4.90 30.47 -5.93
C ALA A 27 -4.63 30.89 -7.38
N GLU A 28 -3.70 31.82 -7.61
CA GLU A 28 -3.29 32.21 -8.97
C GLU A 28 -2.70 31.04 -9.74
N ALA A 29 -1.81 30.24 -9.14
CA ALA A 29 -1.24 29.08 -9.81
C ALA A 29 -2.29 27.98 -10.06
N TYR A 30 -3.31 27.87 -9.21
CA TYR A 30 -4.48 27.02 -9.45
C TYR A 30 -5.30 27.54 -10.64
N HIS A 31 -5.63 28.83 -10.67
CA HIS A 31 -6.39 29.45 -11.75
C HIS A 31 -5.62 29.44 -13.08
N HIS A 32 -4.31 29.68 -13.05
CA HIS A 32 -3.43 29.66 -14.21
C HIS A 32 -3.30 28.25 -14.79
N ARG A 33 -3.12 27.21 -13.95
CA ARG A 33 -3.13 25.81 -14.41
C ARG A 33 -4.51 25.37 -14.91
N ARG A 34 -5.59 25.90 -14.34
CA ARG A 34 -6.97 25.61 -14.79
C ARG A 34 -7.31 26.31 -16.11
N ALA A 35 -6.83 27.52 -16.34
CA ALA A 35 -6.99 28.26 -17.59
C ALA A 35 -6.08 27.71 -18.72
N ALA A 36 -4.90 27.19 -18.37
CA ALA A 36 -3.96 26.57 -19.32
C ALA A 36 -4.43 25.22 -19.89
N GLY A 37 -5.65 24.75 -19.58
CA GLY A 37 -6.20 23.51 -20.14
C GLY A 37 -5.60 22.20 -19.62
N LEU A 38 -4.61 22.27 -18.71
CA LEU A 38 -3.96 21.09 -18.10
C LEU A 38 -4.95 20.17 -17.35
N TYR A 39 -6.15 20.65 -17.02
CA TYR A 39 -7.18 19.88 -16.35
C TYR A 39 -8.42 19.54 -17.22
N GLY A 40 -8.50 19.99 -18.47
CA GLY A 40 -9.74 19.86 -19.29
C GLY A 40 -9.94 18.46 -19.89
N CYS A 41 -8.86 17.82 -20.33
CA CYS A 41 -8.88 16.46 -20.88
C CYS A 41 -7.89 15.52 -20.17
N ASP A 42 -6.80 16.07 -19.60
CA ASP A 42 -5.71 15.29 -18.97
C ASP A 42 -5.71 15.32 -17.42
N ALA A 43 -6.61 16.09 -16.78
CA ALA A 43 -6.75 16.15 -15.31
C ALA A 43 -6.90 14.76 -14.69
N LEU A 44 -7.68 13.93 -15.36
CA LEU A 44 -8.00 12.57 -14.95
C LEU A 44 -7.00 11.58 -15.52
N ALA A 45 -6.34 11.89 -16.63
CA ALA A 45 -5.36 11.01 -17.25
C ALA A 45 -4.13 10.80 -16.36
N ALA A 46 -3.62 11.85 -15.72
CA ALA A 46 -2.49 11.75 -14.79
C ALA A 46 -2.78 10.87 -13.54
N PRO A 47 -3.88 11.06 -12.79
CA PRO A 47 -4.23 10.17 -11.68
C PRO A 47 -4.67 8.79 -12.17
N ALA A 48 -5.39 8.69 -13.29
CA ALA A 48 -5.81 7.40 -13.85
C ALA A 48 -4.62 6.53 -14.25
N ALA A 49 -3.57 7.11 -14.85
CA ALA A 49 -2.35 6.39 -15.17
C ALA A 49 -1.62 5.86 -13.93
N SER A 50 -1.71 6.55 -12.79
CA SER A 50 -1.17 6.06 -11.52
C SER A 50 -2.01 4.95 -10.92
N LEU A 51 -3.34 5.08 -11.04
CA LEU A 51 -4.31 4.08 -10.58
C LEU A 51 -4.17 2.76 -11.34
N THR A 52 -4.01 2.80 -12.67
CA THR A 52 -3.89 1.59 -13.49
C THR A 52 -2.69 0.75 -13.11
N ARG A 53 -1.54 1.38 -12.80
CA ARG A 53 -0.33 0.69 -12.31
C ARG A 53 -0.60 -0.07 -11.01
N ILE A 54 -1.28 0.59 -10.07
CA ILE A 54 -1.63 0.01 -8.77
C ILE A 54 -2.58 -1.17 -8.97
N VAL A 55 -3.59 -1.02 -9.83
CA VAL A 55 -4.55 -2.10 -10.14
C VAL A 55 -3.86 -3.30 -10.78
N ILE A 56 -2.99 -3.09 -11.77
CA ILE A 56 -2.24 -4.17 -12.43
C ILE A 56 -1.33 -4.88 -11.42
N ALA A 57 -0.59 -4.12 -10.61
CA ALA A 57 0.28 -4.68 -9.58
C ALA A 57 -0.52 -5.48 -8.53
N LEU A 58 -1.67 -4.95 -8.10
CA LEU A 58 -2.56 -5.61 -7.15
C LEU A 58 -3.11 -6.93 -7.71
N LEU A 59 -3.59 -6.93 -8.95
CA LEU A 59 -4.11 -8.14 -9.59
C LEU A 59 -3.03 -9.22 -9.70
N ALA A 60 -1.82 -8.86 -10.11
CA ALA A 60 -0.68 -9.78 -10.14
C ALA A 60 -0.33 -10.29 -8.73
N ALA A 61 -0.32 -9.41 -7.72
CA ALA A 61 -0.02 -9.76 -6.33
C ALA A 61 -1.07 -10.69 -5.72
N VAL A 62 -2.35 -10.50 -6.03
CA VAL A 62 -3.43 -11.38 -5.61
C VAL A 62 -3.32 -12.73 -6.30
N LEU A 63 -3.10 -12.74 -7.61
CA LEU A 63 -3.03 -13.98 -8.40
C LEU A 63 -1.92 -14.92 -7.91
N ILE A 64 -0.79 -14.37 -7.45
CA ILE A 64 0.36 -15.17 -6.98
C ILE A 64 0.36 -15.29 -5.46
N GLY A 65 0.13 -14.20 -4.74
CA GLY A 65 0.18 -14.13 -3.28
C GLY A 65 -0.92 -14.94 -2.59
N VAL A 66 -2.12 -15.02 -3.16
CA VAL A 66 -3.21 -15.83 -2.57
C VAL A 66 -2.88 -17.32 -2.64
N PRO A 67 -2.50 -17.91 -3.80
CA PRO A 67 -2.06 -19.30 -3.85
C PRO A 67 -0.89 -19.61 -2.90
N VAL A 68 0.11 -18.72 -2.83
CA VAL A 68 1.25 -18.88 -1.92
C VAL A 68 0.79 -18.86 -0.46
N GLY A 69 -0.05 -17.90 -0.07
CA GLY A 69 -0.60 -17.82 1.29
C GLY A 69 -1.47 -19.02 1.66
N ILE A 70 -2.24 -19.56 0.70
CA ILE A 70 -3.01 -20.79 0.88
C ILE A 70 -2.06 -21.99 1.05
N ALA A 71 -1.03 -22.12 0.22
CA ALA A 71 -0.04 -23.20 0.31
C ALA A 71 0.69 -23.18 1.67
N MET A 72 1.06 -22.00 2.17
CA MET A 72 1.61 -21.82 3.52
C MET A 72 0.61 -22.14 4.63
N GLY A 73 -0.69 -21.96 4.38
CA GLY A 73 -1.75 -22.27 5.35
C GLY A 73 -2.06 -23.77 5.44
N LEU A 74 -1.93 -24.49 4.33
CA LEU A 74 -2.21 -25.92 4.24
C LEU A 74 -0.98 -26.79 4.61
N ASN A 75 0.24 -26.32 4.32
CA ASN A 75 1.46 -27.10 4.53
C ASN A 75 2.44 -26.39 5.50
N SER A 76 2.70 -27.02 6.64
CA SER A 76 3.63 -26.52 7.66
C SER A 76 5.08 -26.42 7.18
N THR A 77 5.50 -27.27 6.24
CA THR A 77 6.86 -27.26 5.67
C THR A 77 7.08 -26.04 4.79
N VAL A 78 6.12 -25.74 3.91
CA VAL A 78 6.17 -24.55 3.03
C VAL A 78 6.19 -23.28 3.87
N ARG A 79 5.40 -23.25 4.95
CA ARG A 79 5.42 -22.15 5.90
C ARG A 79 6.78 -21.98 6.58
N GLY A 80 7.40 -23.06 7.06
CA GLY A 80 8.70 -22.99 7.74
C GLY A 80 9.82 -22.42 6.87
N ILE A 81 9.74 -22.60 5.54
CA ILE A 81 10.71 -22.06 4.58
C ILE A 81 10.39 -20.60 4.22
N LEU A 82 9.11 -20.27 4.02
CA LEU A 82 8.69 -18.94 3.56
C LEU A 82 8.55 -17.91 4.70
N ASP A 83 8.20 -18.31 5.92
CA ASP A 83 8.12 -17.40 7.09
C ASP A 83 9.44 -16.60 7.28
N PRO A 84 10.64 -17.21 7.37
CA PRO A 84 11.88 -16.46 7.58
C PRO A 84 12.21 -15.53 6.40
N LEU A 85 11.87 -15.92 5.16
CA LEU A 85 12.08 -15.09 3.98
C LEU A 85 11.17 -13.85 4.00
N ILE A 86 9.89 -14.03 4.37
CA ILE A 86 8.94 -12.93 4.51
C ILE A 86 9.31 -12.02 5.68
N GLU A 87 9.79 -12.58 6.78
CA GLU A 87 10.20 -11.83 7.97
C GLU A 87 11.46 -10.98 7.71
N LEU A 88 12.39 -11.47 6.88
CA LEU A 88 13.52 -10.68 6.38
C LEU A 88 13.10 -9.61 5.36
N TYR A 89 12.13 -9.94 4.51
CA TYR A 89 11.63 -9.05 3.47
C TYR A 89 10.79 -7.88 4.04
N ARG A 90 9.99 -8.13 5.08
CA ARG A 90 9.07 -7.16 5.70
C ARG A 90 9.70 -5.85 6.19
N PRO A 91 10.86 -5.81 6.87
CA PRO A 91 11.48 -4.57 7.32
C PRO A 91 12.09 -3.75 6.18
N VAL A 92 12.31 -4.36 5.00
CA VAL A 92 12.92 -3.66 3.87
C VAL A 92 11.86 -2.82 3.17
N PRO A 93 11.95 -1.47 3.24
CA PRO A 93 10.99 -0.63 2.54
C PRO A 93 11.07 -0.90 1.03
N PRO A 94 9.95 -0.96 0.31
CA PRO A 94 9.94 -1.21 -1.14
C PRO A 94 10.85 -0.26 -1.93
N LEU A 95 11.04 0.98 -1.43
CA LEU A 95 11.93 1.97 -2.02
C LEU A 95 13.40 1.52 -2.08
N ALA A 96 13.86 0.65 -1.17
CA ALA A 96 15.22 0.12 -1.19
C ALA A 96 15.51 -0.74 -2.43
N TYR A 97 14.47 -1.31 -3.05
CA TYR A 97 14.60 -2.11 -4.27
C TYR A 97 14.67 -1.27 -5.55
N LEU A 98 14.43 0.05 -5.47
CA LEU A 98 14.45 0.95 -6.62
C LEU A 98 15.73 0.84 -7.46
N PRO A 99 16.96 0.94 -6.90
CA PRO A 99 18.17 0.86 -7.71
C PRO A 99 18.34 -0.49 -8.41
N LEU A 100 18.01 -1.60 -7.73
CA LEU A 100 18.08 -2.94 -8.32
C LEU A 100 17.11 -3.08 -9.51
N MET A 101 15.88 -2.62 -9.35
CA MET A 101 14.86 -2.67 -10.40
C MET A 101 15.23 -1.80 -11.60
N VAL A 102 15.81 -0.61 -11.37
CA VAL A 102 16.26 0.27 -12.43
C VAL A 102 17.44 -0.33 -13.21
N ILE A 103 18.37 -1.03 -12.56
CA ILE A 103 19.50 -1.67 -13.25
C ILE A 103 19.02 -2.86 -14.11
N TRP A 104 18.07 -3.65 -13.62
CA TRP A 104 17.57 -4.83 -14.34
C TRP A 104 16.59 -4.50 -15.45
N PHE A 105 15.58 -3.67 -15.16
CA PHE A 105 14.46 -3.38 -16.06
C PHE A 105 14.54 -2.00 -16.71
N GLY A 106 15.52 -1.17 -16.32
CA GLY A 106 15.65 0.20 -16.79
C GLY A 106 14.72 1.20 -16.08
N ILE A 107 14.76 2.44 -16.55
CA ILE A 107 13.84 3.50 -16.14
C ILE A 107 12.57 3.34 -16.99
N GLY A 108 11.61 2.58 -16.47
CA GLY A 108 10.37 2.28 -17.18
C GLY A 108 9.16 2.18 -16.25
N GLU A 109 8.00 1.98 -16.86
CA GLU A 109 6.74 1.81 -16.12
C GLU A 109 6.67 0.46 -15.40
N THR A 110 7.24 -0.57 -16.02
CA THR A 110 7.37 -1.91 -15.44
C THR A 110 8.09 -1.90 -14.10
N SER A 111 9.19 -1.13 -13.97
CA SER A 111 9.98 -1.03 -12.75
C SER A 111 9.14 -0.48 -11.59
N LYS A 112 8.25 0.49 -11.85
CA LYS A 112 7.34 1.04 -10.83
C LYS A 112 6.28 0.02 -10.43
N ILE A 113 5.68 -0.67 -11.40
CA ILE A 113 4.67 -1.71 -11.15
C ILE A 113 5.25 -2.85 -10.30
N LEU A 114 6.47 -3.29 -10.59
CA LEU A 114 7.16 -4.35 -9.83
C LEU A 114 7.44 -3.95 -8.39
N LEU A 115 7.86 -2.70 -8.14
CA LEU A 115 8.06 -2.19 -6.77
C LEU A 115 6.75 -2.19 -5.98
N ILE A 116 5.65 -1.77 -6.60
CA ILE A 116 4.32 -1.79 -5.98
C ILE A 116 3.88 -3.24 -5.73
N TYR A 117 4.08 -4.13 -6.69
CA TYR A 117 3.78 -5.56 -6.56
C TYR A 117 4.51 -6.16 -5.36
N LEU A 118 5.83 -5.91 -5.24
CA LEU A 118 6.64 -6.44 -4.14
C LEU A 118 6.16 -5.91 -2.78
N ALA A 119 5.74 -4.65 -2.72
CA ALA A 119 5.18 -4.04 -1.51
C ALA A 119 3.87 -4.72 -1.07
N ILE A 120 3.01 -5.07 -2.02
CA ILE A 120 1.67 -5.62 -1.76
C ILE A 120 1.71 -7.15 -1.57
N PHE A 121 2.68 -7.84 -2.16
CA PHE A 121 2.78 -9.30 -2.13
C PHE A 121 2.79 -9.88 -0.70
N ALA A 122 3.67 -9.38 0.17
CA ALA A 122 3.79 -9.86 1.55
C ALA A 122 2.49 -9.71 2.37
N PRO A 123 1.84 -8.52 2.46
CA PRO A 123 0.58 -8.39 3.18
C PRO A 123 -0.56 -9.22 2.57
N VAL A 124 -0.61 -9.40 1.24
CA VAL A 124 -1.63 -10.24 0.59
C VAL A 124 -1.44 -11.72 0.95
N ALA A 125 -0.21 -12.24 0.86
CA ALA A 125 0.09 -13.62 1.22
C ALA A 125 -0.21 -13.91 2.69
N MET A 126 0.13 -12.97 3.59
CA MET A 126 -0.15 -13.08 5.03
C MET A 126 -1.65 -13.01 5.34
N SER A 127 -2.40 -12.17 4.63
CA SER A 127 -3.86 -12.10 4.78
C SER A 127 -4.53 -13.40 4.34
N ALA A 128 -4.09 -13.99 3.23
CA ALA A 128 -4.57 -15.29 2.77
C ALA A 128 -4.23 -16.43 3.76
N LEU A 129 -3.00 -16.44 4.28
CA LEU A 129 -2.56 -17.37 5.33
C LEU A 129 -3.43 -17.28 6.59
N ALA A 130 -3.72 -16.06 7.05
CA ALA A 130 -4.56 -15.81 8.20
C ALA A 130 -5.99 -16.34 7.98
N GLY A 131 -6.55 -16.14 6.78
CA GLY A 131 -7.86 -16.67 6.39
C GLY A 131 -7.94 -18.20 6.47
N VAL A 132 -6.93 -18.93 5.97
CA VAL A 132 -6.90 -20.40 6.04
C VAL A 132 -6.81 -20.88 7.49
N LYS A 133 -5.99 -20.24 8.32
CA LYS A 133 -5.84 -20.59 9.75
C LYS A 133 -7.06 -20.24 10.60
N ALA A 134 -7.88 -19.28 10.19
CA ALA A 134 -9.12 -18.96 10.89
C ALA A 134 -10.10 -20.15 10.82
N ARG A 135 -10.18 -20.82 9.65
CA ARG A 135 -11.03 -22.00 9.47
C ARG A 135 -10.61 -23.18 10.35
N SER A 136 -9.32 -23.44 10.51
CA SER A 136 -8.84 -24.61 11.28
C SER A 136 -9.12 -24.50 12.79
N ARG A 137 -9.18 -23.28 13.35
CA ARG A 137 -9.50 -23.06 14.76
C ARG A 137 -10.98 -23.27 15.12
N CYS A 138 -11.90 -23.06 14.18
CA CYS A 138 -13.33 -23.27 14.42
C CYS A 138 -13.78 -24.74 14.27
N GLY A 139 -12.96 -25.63 13.72
CA GLY A 139 -13.29 -27.05 13.55
C GLY A 139 -12.91 -27.97 14.71
N PHE A 140 -12.10 -27.49 15.66
CA PHE A 140 -11.53 -28.32 16.73
C PHE A 140 -11.56 -27.59 18.09
N ALA A 141 -12.76 -27.23 18.54
CA ALA A 141 -12.97 -27.05 19.97
C ALA A 141 -13.26 -28.44 20.55
N PRO A 142 -12.38 -29.03 21.39
CA PRO A 142 -12.78 -30.18 22.17
C PRO A 142 -14.03 -29.80 22.99
N PRO A 143 -14.94 -30.74 23.30
CA PRO A 143 -16.09 -30.46 24.14
C PRO A 143 -15.60 -30.15 25.56
N VAL A 144 -15.22 -28.90 25.80
CA VAL A 144 -14.92 -28.38 27.13
C VAL A 144 -16.23 -28.36 27.89
N ARG A 145 -16.35 -29.28 28.85
CA ARG A 145 -17.52 -29.53 29.71
C ARG A 145 -17.90 -28.37 30.64
N TRP A 146 -17.20 -27.23 30.57
CA TRP A 146 -17.26 -26.18 31.58
C TRP A 146 -17.29 -24.75 31.00
N ALA A 147 -17.82 -24.55 29.80
CA ALA A 147 -18.08 -23.19 29.32
C ALA A 147 -19.39 -22.65 29.95
N PRO A 148 -19.33 -21.68 30.88
CA PRO A 148 -20.54 -21.00 31.34
C PRO A 148 -21.17 -20.29 30.14
N ALA A 149 -22.48 -20.49 29.99
CA ALA A 149 -23.29 -19.87 28.95
C ALA A 149 -23.03 -18.36 28.88
N GLY A 150 -22.63 -17.86 27.70
CA GLY A 150 -22.79 -16.43 27.43
C GLY A 150 -21.73 -15.69 26.62
N ARG A 151 -20.63 -16.31 26.14
CA ARG A 151 -19.69 -15.58 25.26
C ARG A 151 -19.46 -16.28 23.94
N ARG A 152 -20.01 -15.66 22.90
CA ARG A 152 -19.92 -16.04 21.49
C ARG A 152 -18.45 -16.00 21.09
N CYS A 153 -17.83 -17.16 20.95
CA CYS A 153 -16.49 -17.33 20.38
C CYS A 153 -16.56 -17.13 18.86
N CYS A 154 -16.85 -15.91 18.43
CA CYS A 154 -16.65 -15.35 17.10
C CYS A 154 -16.88 -13.85 17.25
N GLY A 155 -15.88 -13.16 17.80
CA GLY A 155 -15.86 -11.71 17.96
C GLY A 155 -14.61 -11.18 17.29
N TRP A 156 -14.85 -10.39 16.25
CA TRP A 156 -13.98 -9.44 15.54
C TRP A 156 -12.66 -9.08 16.21
#